data_AF-A0A7S3GYU0-F1
#
_entry.id   AF-A0A7S3GYU0-F1
#
_cell.length_a   1.000
_cell.length_b   1.000
_cell.length_c   1.000
_cell.angle_alpha   90.00
_cell.angle_beta   90.00
_cell.angle_gamma   90.00
#
_symmetry.space_group_name_H-M   'P 1'
#
loop_
_entity.id
_entity.type
_entity.pdbx_description
1 polymer ?
#
loop_
_entity_poly.entity_id
_entity_poly.type
_entity_poly.pdbx_seq_one_letter_code
_entity_poly.pdbx_strand_id
1 'polypeptide(L)'
;ASCRLLQLMGCALSSENSEFDDFAHTSEFQVTLDELNRLQLCTEDVRKLYTVFSFLLAADDDRSTISLTTLLLRAGIPYTAFAHEIFTIFSAGRLDFRALALSIWNYCTLTIENMHLFVFDLYNTHCRPLTPSEVSNIFKDMYGEVLWRENRHTHNVTVELRQLEVLDAKFTLESFNTFMFTRMVILVPAMQLQRSLQKVFCGRSFWREQTQNRKKLYPEHNYVSIAHLLNPDLIGLSSSGDALVSP
;
A
#
# COMPACT_ATOMS: atom_id res chain seq x y z
N ALA A 1 -0.90 21.64 8.59
CA ALA A 1 -0.15 21.01 7.47
C ALA A 1 -0.93 21.06 6.14
N SER A 2 -2.14 20.49 6.05
CA SER A 2 -2.90 20.34 4.80
C SER A 2 -3.19 21.61 3.99
N CYS A 3 -3.34 22.78 4.64
CA CYS A 3 -3.68 24.03 3.96
C CYS A 3 -2.45 24.70 3.33
N ARG A 4 -1.26 24.58 3.96
CA ARG A 4 0.00 25.07 3.39
C ARG A 4 0.46 24.23 2.19
N LEU A 5 0.23 22.92 2.21
CA LEU A 5 0.55 22.03 1.09
C LEU A 5 -0.26 22.39 -0.17
N LEU A 6 -1.57 22.63 -0.03
CA LEU A 6 -2.42 23.05 -1.15
C LEU A 6 -2.11 24.47 -1.66
N GLN A 7 -1.75 25.40 -0.77
CA GLN A 7 -1.36 26.77 -1.16
C GLN A 7 -0.01 26.84 -1.85
N LEU A 8 0.96 26.00 -1.46
CA LEU A 8 2.29 25.94 -2.08
C LEU A 8 2.26 25.21 -3.43
N MET A 9 1.45 24.16 -3.57
CA MET A 9 1.24 23.46 -4.85
C MET A 9 0.69 24.40 -5.94
N GLY A 10 -0.16 25.37 -5.58
CA GLY A 10 -0.68 26.33 -6.57
C GLY A 10 0.36 27.24 -7.21
N CYS A 11 1.54 27.43 -6.60
CA CYS A 11 2.61 28.30 -7.09
C CYS A 11 3.74 27.56 -7.82
N ALA A 12 3.92 26.25 -7.59
CA ALA A 12 5.04 25.47 -8.13
C ALA A 12 4.78 24.84 -9.52
N LEU A 13 3.51 24.76 -9.94
CA LEU A 13 3.08 24.10 -11.18
C LEU A 13 3.64 24.68 -12.51
N SER A 14 4.31 25.83 -12.48
CA SER A 14 4.84 26.48 -13.69
C SER A 14 6.25 26.04 -14.09
N SER A 15 7.10 25.62 -13.13
CA SER A 15 8.43 25.07 -13.40
C SER A 15 8.47 23.53 -13.39
N GLU A 16 7.49 22.89 -12.75
CA GLU A 16 7.42 21.43 -12.57
C GLU A 16 7.06 20.65 -13.84
N ASN A 17 6.45 21.32 -14.84
CA ASN A 17 6.12 20.67 -16.12
C ASN A 17 7.38 20.24 -16.88
N SER A 18 8.48 21.01 -16.84
CA SER A 18 9.69 20.62 -17.58
C SER A 18 10.43 19.45 -16.92
N GLU A 19 10.44 19.36 -15.58
CA GLU A 19 11.14 18.28 -14.88
C GLU A 19 10.45 16.93 -15.08
N PHE A 20 9.11 16.90 -15.07
CA PHE A 20 8.38 15.68 -15.44
C PHE A 20 8.64 15.30 -16.90
N ASP A 21 8.59 16.26 -17.84
CA ASP A 21 8.77 15.97 -19.26
C ASP A 21 10.22 15.49 -19.55
N ASP A 22 11.23 16.08 -18.92
CA ASP A 22 12.63 15.64 -19.00
C ASP A 22 12.82 14.23 -18.42
N PHE A 23 12.25 13.96 -17.25
CA PHE A 23 12.27 12.63 -16.64
C PHE A 23 11.48 11.61 -17.47
N ALA A 24 10.38 12.04 -18.09
CA ALA A 24 9.51 11.20 -18.89
C ALA A 24 10.22 10.63 -20.12
N HIS A 25 11.23 11.30 -20.66
CA HIS A 25 11.99 10.81 -21.80
C HIS A 25 13.06 9.77 -21.47
N THR A 26 13.30 9.47 -20.19
CA THR A 26 14.27 8.44 -19.79
C THR A 26 13.72 7.03 -20.05
N SER A 27 14.59 6.10 -20.47
CA SER A 27 14.19 4.71 -20.73
C SER A 27 13.71 4.00 -19.46
N GLU A 28 14.30 4.33 -18.31
CA GLU A 28 13.91 3.80 -17.00
C GLU A 28 12.49 4.26 -16.60
N PHE A 29 12.17 5.53 -16.85
CA PHE A 29 10.83 6.02 -16.59
C PHE A 29 9.80 5.43 -17.53
N GLN A 30 10.13 5.17 -18.80
CA GLN A 30 9.20 4.52 -19.72
C GLN A 30 8.80 3.12 -19.24
N VAL A 31 9.74 2.34 -18.69
CA VAL A 31 9.42 1.05 -18.05
C VAL A 31 8.48 1.25 -16.87
N THR A 32 8.75 2.24 -16.01
CA THR A 32 7.88 2.58 -14.88
C THR A 32 6.48 3.00 -15.34
N LEU A 33 6.39 3.82 -16.38
CA LEU A 33 5.15 4.30 -16.96
C LEU A 33 4.33 3.14 -17.54
N ASP A 34 4.98 2.20 -18.24
CA ASP A 34 4.33 1.01 -18.77
C ASP A 34 3.76 0.11 -17.67
N GLU A 35 4.50 -0.08 -16.57
CA GLU A 35 4.01 -0.82 -15.41
C GLU A 35 2.79 -0.13 -14.78
N LEU A 36 2.84 1.18 -14.56
CA LEU A 36 1.73 1.94 -13.97
C LEU A 36 0.52 2.00 -14.91
N ASN A 37 0.73 2.03 -16.23
CA ASN A 37 -0.32 1.93 -17.24
C ASN A 37 -1.07 0.59 -17.15
N ARG A 38 -0.36 -0.52 -16.90
CA ARG A 38 -1.01 -1.85 -16.66
C ARG A 38 -1.91 -1.83 -15.43
N LEU A 39 -1.61 -0.97 -14.45
CA LEU A 39 -2.42 -0.72 -13.26
C LEU A 39 -3.54 0.33 -13.49
N GLN A 40 -3.79 0.72 -14.75
CA GLN A 40 -4.82 1.69 -15.17
C GLN A 40 -4.57 3.12 -14.66
N LEU A 41 -3.32 3.48 -14.38
CA LEU A 41 -2.92 4.86 -14.17
C LEU A 41 -2.54 5.45 -15.53
N CYS A 42 -3.22 6.51 -15.98
CA CYS A 42 -2.81 7.19 -17.20
C CYS A 42 -1.61 8.11 -16.95
N THR A 43 -0.96 8.62 -18.01
CA THR A 43 0.18 9.53 -17.90
C THR A 43 -0.10 10.75 -17.01
N GLU A 44 -1.32 11.28 -17.04
CA GLU A 44 -1.72 12.40 -16.19
C GLU A 44 -1.84 12.02 -14.71
N ASP A 45 -2.24 10.78 -14.41
CA ASP A 45 -2.25 10.27 -13.03
C ASP A 45 -0.82 10.09 -12.51
N VAL A 46 0.06 9.53 -13.35
CA VAL A 46 1.49 9.36 -13.05
C VAL A 46 2.16 10.72 -12.83
N ARG A 47 1.84 11.73 -13.66
CA ARG A 47 2.32 13.11 -13.49
C ARG A 47 1.93 13.68 -12.13
N LYS A 48 0.66 13.57 -11.73
CA LYS A 48 0.21 14.06 -10.40
C LYS A 48 0.95 13.37 -9.25
N LEU A 49 1.16 12.05 -9.35
CA LEU A 49 1.94 11.32 -8.35
C LEU A 49 3.39 11.80 -8.30
N TYR A 50 4.01 12.01 -9.45
CA TYR A 50 5.39 12.49 -9.55
C TYR A 50 5.53 13.91 -8.97
N THR A 51 4.60 14.82 -9.27
CA THR A 51 4.60 16.18 -8.69
C THR A 51 4.62 16.13 -7.16
N VAL A 52 3.80 15.28 -6.54
CA VAL A 52 3.81 15.13 -5.07
C VAL A 52 5.13 14.53 -4.58
N PHE A 53 5.67 13.54 -5.29
CA PHE A 53 6.96 12.94 -4.96
C PHE A 53 8.10 13.96 -5.03
N SER A 54 8.26 14.67 -6.13
CA SER A 54 9.29 15.69 -6.33
C SER A 54 9.19 16.81 -5.30
N PHE A 55 7.97 17.23 -4.95
CA PHE A 55 7.76 18.19 -3.88
C PHE A 55 8.27 17.67 -2.52
N LEU A 56 7.98 16.41 -2.19
CA LEU A 56 8.46 15.79 -0.95
C LEU A 56 9.98 15.54 -0.99
N LEU A 57 10.56 15.39 -2.18
CA LEU A 57 11.98 15.14 -2.41
C LEU A 57 12.84 16.41 -2.39
N ALA A 58 12.29 17.58 -2.73
CA ALA A 58 13.02 18.83 -3.02
C ALA A 58 14.02 19.32 -1.94
N ALA A 59 13.93 18.82 -0.71
CA ALA A 59 14.85 19.15 0.38
C ALA A 59 15.75 17.96 0.80
N ASP A 60 15.82 16.89 0.01
CA ASP A 60 16.78 15.78 0.18
C ASP A 60 18.03 16.06 -0.68
N ASP A 61 19.19 15.60 -0.21
CA ASP A 61 20.47 15.79 -0.92
C ASP A 61 20.54 14.93 -2.18
N ASP A 62 19.90 13.75 -2.13
CA ASP A 62 19.70 12.88 -3.27
C ASP A 62 18.34 13.21 -3.92
N ARG A 63 18.38 13.79 -5.12
CA ARG A 63 17.20 14.18 -5.89
C ARG A 63 16.55 13.02 -6.66
N SER A 64 16.94 11.78 -6.42
CA SER A 64 16.35 10.60 -7.05
C SER A 64 15.61 9.69 -6.07
N THR A 65 16.00 9.68 -4.79
CA THR A 65 15.41 8.79 -3.79
C THR A 65 15.22 9.48 -2.44
N ILE A 66 14.16 9.12 -1.72
CA ILE A 66 13.84 9.64 -0.38
C ILE A 66 13.83 8.52 0.65
N SER A 67 14.32 8.78 1.86
CA SER A 67 14.13 7.84 2.97
C SER A 67 12.66 7.79 3.41
N LEU A 68 12.16 6.63 3.83
CA LEU A 68 10.78 6.52 4.30
C LEU A 68 10.47 7.47 5.47
N THR A 69 11.41 7.60 6.41
CA THR A 69 11.26 8.51 7.56
C THR A 69 11.10 9.95 7.09
N THR A 70 11.93 10.40 6.14
CA THR A 70 11.83 11.75 5.55
C THR A 70 10.49 11.94 4.83
N LEU A 71 10.07 10.96 4.03
CA LEU A 71 8.80 10.98 3.30
C LEU A 71 7.62 11.15 4.25
N LEU A 72 7.49 10.28 5.25
CA LEU A 72 6.36 10.31 6.19
C LEU A 72 6.35 11.58 7.03
N LEU A 73 7.52 12.03 7.51
CA LEU A 73 7.65 13.29 8.25
C LEU A 73 7.17 14.48 7.43
N ARG A 74 7.62 14.61 6.17
CA ARG A 74 7.22 15.71 5.26
C ARG A 74 5.75 15.62 4.86
N ALA A 75 5.23 14.41 4.71
CA ALA A 75 3.80 14.16 4.50
C ALA A 75 2.93 14.45 5.74
N GLY A 76 3.54 14.63 6.93
CA GLY A 76 2.84 14.79 8.20
C GLY A 76 2.13 13.51 8.65
N ILE A 77 2.68 12.35 8.29
CA ILE A 77 2.18 11.03 8.61
C ILE A 77 3.08 10.42 9.70
N PRO A 78 2.53 9.86 10.78
CA PRO A 78 3.34 9.21 11.81
C PRO A 78 4.04 7.98 11.25
N TYR A 79 5.31 7.80 11.62
CA TYR A 79 6.03 6.56 11.34
C TYR A 79 5.48 5.43 12.20
N THR A 80 5.20 4.28 11.58
CA THR A 80 4.86 3.02 12.26
C THR A 80 5.61 1.87 11.60
N ALA A 81 5.84 0.78 12.32
CA ALA A 81 6.43 -0.43 11.75
C ALA A 81 5.55 -0.97 10.60
N PHE A 82 4.22 -0.85 10.72
CA PHE A 82 3.32 -1.21 9.63
C PHE A 82 3.51 -0.34 8.37
N ALA A 83 3.72 0.98 8.52
CA ALA A 83 4.04 1.83 7.39
C ALA A 83 5.38 1.44 6.75
N HIS A 84 6.36 1.05 7.57
CA HIS A 84 7.63 0.51 7.08
C HIS A 84 7.42 -0.71 6.20
N GLU A 85 6.70 -1.72 6.68
CA GLU A 85 6.44 -2.94 5.90
C GLU A 85 5.75 -2.65 4.55
N ILE A 86 4.79 -1.73 4.50
CA ILE A 86 4.11 -1.37 3.23
C ILE A 86 5.10 -0.86 2.17
N PHE A 87 6.08 -0.05 2.56
CA PHE A 87 7.01 0.58 1.63
C PHE A 87 8.24 -0.27 1.34
N THR A 88 8.58 -1.24 2.19
CA THR A 88 9.67 -2.20 1.92
C THR A 88 9.28 -3.29 0.93
N ILE A 89 8.00 -3.46 0.61
CA ILE A 89 7.55 -4.37 -0.46
C ILE A 89 8.32 -4.13 -1.76
N PHE A 90 8.44 -2.86 -2.15
CA PHE A 90 9.01 -2.45 -3.44
C PHE A 90 10.36 -1.73 -3.28
N SER A 91 10.92 -1.65 -2.08
CA SER A 91 12.19 -0.92 -1.84
C SER A 91 13.07 -1.53 -0.75
N ALA A 92 14.38 -1.33 -0.87
CA ALA A 92 15.36 -1.74 0.13
C ALA A 92 15.72 -0.63 1.14
N GLY A 93 14.77 0.26 1.47
CA GLY A 93 14.92 1.30 2.50
C GLY A 93 15.08 2.75 1.99
N ARG A 94 15.36 2.95 0.69
CA ARG A 94 15.20 4.24 0.00
C ARG A 94 14.18 4.10 -1.12
N LEU A 95 13.27 5.05 -1.22
CA LEU A 95 12.16 5.04 -2.17
C LEU A 95 12.50 5.92 -3.37
N ASP A 96 12.66 5.31 -4.53
CA ASP A 96 12.53 6.01 -5.81
C ASP A 96 11.05 6.25 -6.15
N PHE A 97 10.79 6.96 -7.24
CA PHE A 97 9.43 7.24 -7.68
C PHE A 97 8.61 5.96 -7.95
N ARG A 98 9.22 4.97 -8.59
CA ARG A 98 8.57 3.71 -8.97
C ARG A 98 8.10 2.94 -7.73
N ALA A 99 8.99 2.70 -6.79
CA ALA A 99 8.72 2.01 -5.55
C ALA A 99 7.65 2.72 -4.72
N LEU A 100 7.71 4.06 -4.66
CA LEU A 100 6.66 4.85 -4.04
C LEU A 100 5.31 4.62 -4.72
N ALA A 101 5.23 4.83 -6.05
CA ALA A 101 4.00 4.76 -6.83
C ALA A 101 3.32 3.39 -6.72
N LEU A 102 4.09 2.31 -6.82
CA LEU A 102 3.59 0.94 -6.65
C LEU A 102 3.11 0.67 -5.22
N SER A 103 3.86 1.10 -4.21
CA SER A 103 3.48 0.93 -2.80
C SER A 103 2.16 1.63 -2.49
N ILE A 104 2.05 2.92 -2.87
CA ILE A 104 0.84 3.69 -2.60
C ILE A 104 -0.33 3.22 -3.45
N TRP A 105 -0.13 2.80 -4.71
CA TRP A 105 -1.21 2.22 -5.51
C TRP A 105 -1.71 0.93 -4.89
N ASN A 106 -0.81 0.02 -4.53
CA ASN A 106 -1.17 -1.28 -3.96
C ASN A 106 -1.97 -1.09 -2.66
N TYR A 107 -1.53 -0.18 -1.80
CA TYR A 107 -2.16 0.05 -0.50
C TYR A 107 -3.40 0.95 -0.55
N CYS A 108 -3.35 2.08 -1.27
CA CYS A 108 -4.40 3.10 -1.26
C CYS A 108 -5.63 2.71 -2.08
N THR A 109 -5.55 1.68 -2.93
CA THR A 109 -6.70 1.17 -3.69
C THR A 109 -7.48 0.08 -2.94
N LEU A 110 -6.96 -0.44 -1.83
CA LEU A 110 -7.62 -1.50 -1.04
C LEU A 110 -8.91 -1.01 -0.40
N THR A 111 -9.93 -1.88 -0.40
CA THR A 111 -11.14 -1.70 0.39
C THR A 111 -11.01 -2.39 1.74
N ILE A 112 -11.95 -2.13 2.66
CA ILE A 112 -11.94 -2.78 3.98
C ILE A 112 -12.02 -4.31 3.86
N GLU A 113 -12.77 -4.80 2.87
CA GLU A 113 -12.93 -6.23 2.56
C GLU A 113 -11.61 -6.90 2.14
N ASN A 114 -10.62 -6.14 1.66
CA ASN A 114 -9.35 -6.71 1.18
C ASN A 114 -8.15 -6.30 2.05
N MET A 115 -8.33 -5.32 2.94
CA MET A 115 -7.28 -4.84 3.82
C MET A 115 -6.71 -5.96 4.69
N HIS A 116 -7.56 -6.87 5.18
CA HIS A 116 -7.09 -7.98 6.01
C HIS A 116 -6.29 -9.02 5.19
N LEU A 117 -6.66 -9.27 3.93
CA LEU A 117 -5.91 -10.14 3.02
C LEU A 117 -4.53 -9.55 2.75
N PHE A 118 -4.47 -8.25 2.46
CA PHE A 118 -3.22 -7.52 2.29
C PHE A 118 -2.32 -7.61 3.52
N VAL A 119 -2.88 -7.41 4.71
CA VAL A 119 -2.13 -7.50 5.97
C VAL A 119 -1.55 -8.90 6.16
N PHE A 120 -2.32 -9.95 5.88
CA PHE A 120 -1.83 -11.32 5.98
C PHE A 120 -0.67 -11.56 5.02
N ASP A 121 -0.85 -11.17 3.76
CA ASP A 121 0.13 -11.36 2.68
C ASP A 121 1.42 -10.56 2.94
N LEU A 122 1.30 -9.35 3.49
CA LEU A 122 2.42 -8.48 3.85
C LEU A 122 3.35 -9.15 4.87
N TYR A 123 2.80 -9.85 5.86
CA TYR A 123 3.57 -10.44 6.95
C TYR A 123 3.88 -11.93 6.77
N ASN A 124 3.15 -12.64 5.89
CA ASN A 124 3.40 -14.05 5.61
C ASN A 124 4.41 -14.25 4.46
N THR A 125 5.58 -13.64 4.57
CA THR A 125 6.65 -13.70 3.55
C THR A 125 7.21 -15.11 3.34
N HIS A 126 7.05 -16.00 4.32
CA HIS A 126 7.56 -17.38 4.28
C HIS A 126 6.51 -18.41 3.84
N CYS A 127 5.32 -17.97 3.41
CA CYS A 127 4.23 -18.86 2.97
C CYS A 127 3.89 -19.97 3.97
N ARG A 128 3.99 -19.68 5.27
CA ARG A 128 3.67 -20.62 6.34
C ARG A 128 2.51 -20.11 7.19
N PRO A 129 1.80 -20.98 7.92
CA PRO A 129 0.82 -20.50 8.87
C PRO A 129 1.47 -19.57 9.92
N LEU A 130 0.80 -18.47 10.23
CA LEU A 130 1.22 -17.54 11.28
C LEU A 130 0.81 -18.09 12.66
N THR A 131 1.64 -17.85 13.67
CA THR A 131 1.29 -18.10 15.06
C THR A 131 0.41 -16.97 15.62
N PRO A 132 -0.37 -17.21 16.69
CA PRO A 132 -1.13 -16.16 17.35
C PRO A 132 -0.24 -15.01 17.85
N SER A 133 0.98 -15.32 18.29
CA SER A 133 2.00 -14.34 18.65
C SER A 133 2.44 -13.46 17.47
N GLU A 134 2.66 -14.05 16.29
CA GLU A 134 2.95 -13.28 15.06
C GLU A 134 1.78 -12.37 14.68
N VAL A 135 0.55 -12.89 14.71
CA VAL A 135 -0.66 -12.08 14.47
C VAL A 135 -0.78 -10.94 15.49
N SER A 136 -0.41 -11.17 16.75
CA SER A 136 -0.38 -10.10 17.76
C SER A 136 0.64 -9.01 17.41
N ASN A 137 1.83 -9.40 16.93
CA ASN A 137 2.87 -8.45 16.52
C ASN A 137 2.45 -7.62 15.31
N ILE A 138 1.74 -8.21 14.34
CA ILE A 138 1.16 -7.47 13.21
C ILE A 138 0.29 -6.32 13.69
N PHE A 139 -0.60 -6.58 14.65
CA PHE A 139 -1.46 -5.52 15.16
C PHE A 139 -0.69 -4.50 16.01
N LYS A 140 0.32 -4.94 16.78
CA LYS A 140 1.21 -4.02 17.50
C LYS A 140 1.97 -3.09 16.56
N ASP A 141 2.39 -3.55 15.40
CA ASP A 141 3.05 -2.71 14.40
C ASP A 141 2.13 -1.62 13.84
N MET A 142 0.82 -1.88 13.79
CA MET A 142 -0.20 -0.91 13.36
C MET A 142 -0.54 0.13 14.43
N TYR A 143 -0.75 -0.32 15.67
CA TYR A 143 -1.15 0.56 16.78
C TYR A 143 0.05 1.25 17.45
N GLY A 144 1.22 0.62 17.42
CA GLY A 144 2.30 0.88 18.38
C GLY A 144 2.04 0.18 19.72
N GLU A 145 3.12 -0.21 20.41
CA GLU A 145 3.09 -1.02 21.64
C GLU A 145 2.30 -0.38 22.80
N VAL A 146 2.26 0.96 22.87
CA VAL A 146 1.51 1.69 23.91
C VAL A 146 0.00 1.64 23.63
N LEU A 147 -0.41 2.10 22.44
CA LEU A 147 -1.83 2.14 22.07
C LEU A 147 -2.43 0.73 21.96
N TRP A 148 -1.64 -0.26 21.58
CA TRP A 148 -2.06 -1.67 21.60
C TRP A 148 -2.49 -2.14 22.99
N ARG A 149 -1.80 -1.71 24.06
CA ARG A 149 -2.11 -2.16 25.43
C ARG A 149 -3.28 -1.39 26.05
N GLU A 150 -3.43 -0.12 25.69
CA GLU A 150 -4.43 0.77 26.30
C GLU A 150 -5.79 0.71 25.59
N ASN A 151 -5.86 0.21 24.37
CA ASN A 151 -7.08 0.17 23.59
C ASN A 151 -8.03 -0.96 24.06
N ARG A 152 -9.27 -0.62 24.39
CA ARG A 152 -10.26 -1.62 24.83
C ARG A 152 -10.58 -2.66 23.75
N HIS A 153 -10.55 -2.28 22.47
CA HIS A 153 -10.84 -3.18 21.36
C HIS A 153 -9.72 -4.21 21.13
N THR A 154 -8.48 -3.87 21.44
CA THR A 154 -7.32 -4.77 21.32
C THR A 154 -7.25 -5.75 22.49
N HIS A 155 -7.81 -5.41 23.66
CA HIS A 155 -7.82 -6.28 24.83
C HIS A 155 -8.50 -7.63 24.55
N ASN A 156 -9.71 -7.63 23.99
CA ASN A 156 -10.45 -8.86 23.69
C ASN A 156 -9.68 -9.73 22.68
N VAL A 157 -9.13 -9.10 21.63
CA VAL A 157 -8.30 -9.77 20.62
C VAL A 157 -7.05 -10.37 21.27
N THR A 158 -6.42 -9.66 22.20
CA THR A 158 -5.23 -10.14 22.94
C THR A 158 -5.54 -11.36 23.79
N VAL A 159 -6.65 -11.35 24.52
CA VAL A 159 -7.06 -12.50 25.35
C VAL A 159 -7.31 -13.73 24.49
N GLU A 160 -8.01 -13.57 23.37
CA GLU A 160 -8.30 -14.66 22.45
C GLU A 160 -7.04 -15.21 21.77
N LEU A 161 -6.15 -14.35 21.28
CA LEU A 161 -4.87 -14.79 20.71
C LEU A 161 -4.03 -15.58 21.71
N ARG A 162 -4.03 -15.21 23.00
CA ARG A 162 -3.36 -15.99 24.04
C ARG A 162 -3.98 -17.36 24.26
N GLN A 163 -5.31 -17.48 24.19
CA GLN A 163 -5.98 -18.77 24.29
C GLN A 163 -5.62 -19.66 23.08
N LEU A 164 -5.62 -19.09 21.88
CA LEU A 164 -5.20 -19.77 20.66
C LEU A 164 -3.72 -20.20 20.72
N GLU A 165 -2.85 -19.41 21.35
CA GLU A 165 -1.44 -19.75 21.56
C GLU A 165 -1.29 -21.00 22.46
N VAL A 166 -2.06 -21.09 23.55
CA VAL A 166 -2.06 -22.27 24.43
C VAL A 166 -2.51 -23.53 23.69
N LEU A 167 -3.39 -23.37 22.70
CA LEU A 167 -3.89 -24.46 21.85
C LEU A 167 -2.95 -24.77 20.66
N ASP A 168 -1.80 -24.10 20.55
CA ASP A 168 -0.89 -24.15 19.40
C ASP A 168 -1.60 -23.94 18.04
N ALA A 169 -2.64 -23.12 18.04
CA ALA A 169 -3.40 -22.82 16.84
C ALA A 169 -2.52 -22.13 15.78
N LYS A 170 -2.86 -22.32 14.51
CA LYS A 170 -2.15 -21.72 13.38
C LYS A 170 -3.10 -20.96 12.47
N PHE A 171 -2.63 -19.83 11.98
CA PHE A 171 -3.36 -18.95 11.07
C PHE A 171 -2.93 -19.20 9.62
N THR A 172 -3.70 -20.00 8.90
CA THR A 172 -3.70 -20.00 7.43
C THR A 172 -4.44 -18.76 6.93
N LEU A 173 -4.39 -18.46 5.63
CA LEU A 173 -5.17 -17.36 5.07
C LEU A 173 -6.67 -17.50 5.38
N GLU A 174 -7.20 -18.72 5.28
CA GLU A 174 -8.61 -19.03 5.54
C GLU A 174 -8.99 -18.82 7.02
N SER A 175 -8.21 -19.36 7.96
CA SER A 175 -8.50 -19.18 9.39
C SER A 175 -8.25 -17.76 9.86
N PHE A 176 -7.29 -17.04 9.25
CA PHE A 176 -7.09 -15.61 9.48
C PHE A 176 -8.27 -14.78 8.96
N ASN A 177 -8.75 -15.04 7.74
CA ASN A 177 -9.93 -14.35 7.21
C ASN A 177 -11.16 -14.57 8.10
N THR A 178 -11.41 -15.82 8.50
CA THR A 178 -12.49 -16.17 9.44
C THR A 178 -12.35 -15.42 10.78
N PHE A 179 -11.14 -15.33 11.31
CA PHE A 179 -10.85 -14.57 12.52
C PHE A 179 -11.08 -13.06 12.35
N MET A 180 -10.76 -12.51 11.18
CA MET A 180 -10.89 -11.08 10.91
C MET A 180 -12.34 -10.65 10.65
N PHE A 181 -13.20 -11.54 10.17
CA PHE A 181 -14.58 -11.22 9.80
C PHE A 181 -15.39 -10.56 10.94
N THR A 182 -15.18 -10.99 12.19
CA THR A 182 -15.85 -10.39 13.36
C THR A 182 -15.01 -9.31 14.06
N ARG A 183 -13.78 -9.07 13.59
CA ARG A 183 -12.76 -8.25 14.27
C ARG A 183 -12.16 -7.14 13.40
N MET A 184 -12.77 -6.80 12.26
CA MET A 184 -12.25 -5.81 11.32
C MET A 184 -11.96 -4.42 11.93
N VAL A 185 -12.60 -4.08 13.05
CA VAL A 185 -12.32 -2.85 13.83
C VAL A 185 -10.85 -2.77 14.25
N ILE A 186 -10.16 -3.91 14.40
CA ILE A 186 -8.73 -3.93 14.73
C ILE A 186 -7.89 -3.25 13.63
N LEU A 187 -8.37 -3.18 12.37
CA LEU A 187 -7.67 -2.55 11.25
C LEU A 187 -7.87 -1.04 11.15
N VAL A 188 -8.53 -0.40 12.12
CA VAL A 188 -8.74 1.06 12.10
C VAL A 188 -7.45 1.87 11.90
N PRO A 189 -6.32 1.57 12.57
CA PRO A 189 -5.07 2.30 12.33
C PRO A 189 -4.55 2.16 10.90
N ALA A 190 -4.65 0.97 10.30
CA ALA A 190 -4.33 0.77 8.89
C ALA A 190 -5.22 1.67 8.01
N MET A 191 -6.53 1.67 8.22
CA MET A 191 -7.43 2.57 7.47
C MET A 191 -7.10 4.07 7.67
N GLN A 192 -6.64 4.46 8.85
CA GLN A 192 -6.22 5.85 9.12
C GLN A 192 -4.93 6.21 8.37
N LEU A 193 -3.95 5.30 8.35
CA LEU A 193 -2.73 5.45 7.55
C LEU A 193 -3.09 5.57 6.05
N GLN A 194 -3.91 4.65 5.54
CA GLN A 194 -4.37 4.68 4.15
C GLN A 194 -5.04 6.00 3.80
N ARG A 195 -5.97 6.49 4.64
CA ARG A 195 -6.64 7.79 4.42
C ARG A 195 -5.70 8.98 4.46
N SER A 196 -4.62 8.89 5.22
CA SER A 196 -3.61 9.94 5.33
C SER A 196 -2.75 9.97 4.07
N LEU A 197 -2.28 8.81 3.61
CA LEU A 197 -1.59 8.65 2.32
C LEU A 197 -2.48 9.11 1.16
N GLN A 198 -3.73 8.65 1.11
CA GLN A 198 -4.70 9.08 0.09
C GLN A 198 -4.94 10.59 0.06
N LYS A 199 -4.82 11.26 1.21
CA LYS A 199 -5.01 12.70 1.29
C LYS A 199 -3.79 13.46 0.78
N VAL A 200 -2.58 12.95 1.05
CA VAL A 200 -1.32 13.55 0.64
C VAL A 200 -1.07 13.35 -0.86
N PHE A 201 -1.23 12.12 -1.34
CA PHE A 201 -1.05 11.77 -2.74
C PHE A 201 -2.38 11.90 -3.48
N CYS A 202 -2.53 12.88 -4.37
CA CYS A 202 -3.66 13.06 -5.30
C CYS A 202 -5.09 13.21 -4.72
N GLY A 203 -5.31 13.00 -3.42
CA GLY A 203 -6.61 13.20 -2.76
C GLY A 203 -7.56 12.00 -2.84
N ARG A 204 -8.59 11.99 -1.99
CA ARG A 204 -9.51 10.85 -1.83
C ARG A 204 -10.38 10.54 -3.05
N SER A 205 -10.69 11.54 -3.87
CA SER A 205 -11.47 11.34 -5.10
C SER A 205 -10.69 10.51 -6.11
N PHE A 206 -9.42 10.86 -6.33
CA PHE A 206 -8.50 10.11 -7.16
C PHE A 206 -8.43 8.64 -6.73
N TRP A 207 -8.17 8.38 -5.45
CA TRP A 207 -8.05 6.99 -4.98
C TRP A 207 -9.35 6.20 -5.03
N ARG A 208 -10.51 6.87 -4.90
CA ARG A 208 -11.80 6.21 -5.09
C ARG A 208 -11.97 5.73 -6.53
N GLU A 209 -11.56 6.53 -7.50
CA GLU A 209 -11.55 6.15 -8.91
C GLU A 209 -10.58 4.99 -9.16
N GLN A 210 -9.36 5.07 -8.63
CA GLN A 210 -8.38 3.99 -8.77
C GLN A 210 -8.82 2.68 -8.11
N THR A 211 -9.53 2.73 -6.97
CA THR A 211 -10.19 1.54 -6.39
C THR A 211 -11.21 0.92 -7.36
N GLN A 212 -11.98 1.73 -8.10
CA GLN A 212 -12.91 1.20 -9.10
C GLN A 212 -12.18 0.62 -10.31
N ASN A 213 -11.09 1.25 -10.74
CA ASN A 213 -10.26 0.72 -11.82
C ASN A 213 -9.64 -0.62 -11.43
N ARG A 214 -9.14 -0.78 -10.21
CA ARG A 214 -8.67 -2.06 -9.67
C ARG A 214 -9.75 -3.14 -9.71
N LYS A 215 -11.00 -2.82 -9.33
CA LYS A 215 -12.13 -3.75 -9.42
C LYS A 215 -12.42 -4.22 -10.83
N LYS A 216 -12.23 -3.35 -11.83
CA LYS A 216 -12.39 -3.70 -13.25
C LYS A 216 -11.25 -4.58 -13.75
N LEU A 217 -10.02 -4.31 -13.31
CA LEU A 217 -8.84 -5.13 -13.63
C LEU A 217 -8.94 -6.54 -13.06
N TYR A 218 -9.44 -6.66 -11.84
CA TYR A 218 -9.49 -7.92 -11.09
C TYR A 218 -10.91 -8.21 -10.59
N PRO A 219 -11.82 -8.61 -11.51
CA PRO A 219 -13.25 -8.79 -11.18
C PRO A 219 -13.51 -10.02 -10.29
N GLU A 220 -12.74 -11.11 -10.48
CA GLU A 220 -12.93 -12.36 -9.73
C GLU A 220 -12.32 -12.28 -8.33
N HIS A 221 -11.23 -11.54 -8.18
CA HIS A 221 -10.50 -11.35 -6.93
C HIS A 221 -10.19 -9.87 -6.78
N ASN A 222 -11.03 -9.14 -6.04
CA ASN A 222 -10.84 -7.72 -5.75
C ASN A 222 -9.49 -7.42 -5.02
N TYR A 223 -8.76 -8.46 -4.60
CA TYR A 223 -7.41 -8.43 -4.06
C TYR A 223 -6.44 -9.20 -4.97
N VAL A 224 -5.23 -8.67 -5.13
CA VAL A 224 -4.11 -9.28 -5.86
C VAL A 224 -2.96 -9.40 -4.87
N SER A 225 -2.33 -10.57 -4.79
CA SER A 225 -1.24 -10.78 -3.85
C SER A 225 -0.01 -9.94 -4.18
N ILE A 226 0.76 -9.59 -3.16
CA ILE A 226 2.03 -8.88 -3.27
C ILE A 226 2.99 -9.67 -4.16
N ALA A 227 3.05 -11.00 -4.01
CA ALA A 227 3.89 -11.86 -4.84
C ALA A 227 3.54 -11.78 -6.34
N HIS A 228 2.26 -11.60 -6.67
CA HIS A 228 1.82 -11.39 -8.05
C HIS A 228 2.20 -10.00 -8.55
N LEU A 229 2.10 -8.95 -7.72
CA LEU A 229 2.53 -7.60 -8.09
C LEU A 229 4.04 -7.46 -8.28
N LEU A 230 4.84 -8.27 -7.57
CA LEU A 230 6.29 -8.29 -7.71
C LEU A 230 6.76 -9.03 -8.97
N ASN A 231 5.91 -9.83 -9.61
CA ASN A 231 6.23 -10.59 -10.81
C ASN A 231 5.31 -10.19 -11.97
N PRO A 232 5.68 -9.15 -12.76
CA PRO A 232 4.83 -8.62 -13.83
C PRO A 232 4.50 -9.62 -14.95
N ASP A 233 5.27 -10.71 -15.09
CA ASP A 233 4.97 -11.81 -16.02
C ASP A 233 3.72 -12.61 -15.61
N LEU A 234 3.30 -12.52 -14.34
CA LEU A 234 2.04 -13.09 -13.85
C LEU A 234 0.85 -12.15 -14.09
N ILE A 235 1.07 -10.86 -14.38
CA ILE A 235 0.04 -9.86 -14.72
C ILE A 235 -0.52 -10.10 -16.15
N GLY A 236 -0.09 -11.18 -16.81
CA GLY A 236 -0.72 -11.72 -18.01
C GLY A 236 -2.16 -12.11 -17.72
N LEU A 237 -3.08 -11.16 -17.91
CA LEU A 237 -4.41 -11.48 -18.43
C LEU A 237 -4.17 -12.36 -19.65
N SER A 238 -4.55 -13.63 -19.54
CA SER A 238 -4.59 -14.56 -20.65
C SER A 238 -5.37 -13.89 -21.79
N SER A 239 -4.64 -13.45 -22.80
CA SER A 239 -5.23 -13.15 -24.08
C SER A 239 -5.87 -14.44 -24.58
N SER A 240 -7.18 -14.38 -24.80
CA SER A 240 -7.94 -15.25 -25.71
C SER A 240 -7.96 -16.76 -25.41
N GLY A 241 -9.11 -17.20 -24.90
CA GLY A 241 -9.85 -18.38 -25.34
C GLY A 241 -9.10 -19.69 -25.51
N ASP A 242 -9.23 -20.57 -24.50
CA ASP A 242 -9.33 -22.01 -24.75
C ASP A 242 -10.53 -22.56 -23.99
N ALA A 243 -11.58 -22.83 -24.77
CA ALA A 243 -12.64 -23.72 -24.36
C ALA A 243 -12.02 -25.13 -24.21
N LEU A 244 -11.78 -25.55 -22.98
CA LEU A 244 -11.50 -26.96 -22.70
C LEU A 244 -12.81 -27.74 -22.86
N VAL A 245 -12.92 -28.33 -24.05
CA VAL A 245 -13.71 -29.52 -24.33
C VAL A 245 -13.22 -30.62 -23.37
N SER A 246 -14.10 -31.07 -22.48
CA SER A 246 -13.94 -32.31 -21.73
C SER A 246 -14.14 -33.52 -22.64
N PRO A 247 -13.49 -34.67 -22.34
CA PRO A 247 -13.64 -35.92 -23.09
C PRO A 247 -15.07 -36.47 -23.09
#